data_AF-A0A7S3C9W5-F1
#
_entry.id   AF-A0A7S3C9W5-F1
#
_cell.length_a   1.000
_cell.length_b   1.000
_cell.length_c   1.000
_cell.angle_alpha   90.00
_cell.angle_beta   90.00
_cell.angle_gamma   90.00
#
_symmetry.space_group_name_H-M   'P 1'
#
loop_
_entity.id
_entity.type
_entity.pdbx_description
1 polymer ?
#
loop_
_entity_poly.entity_id
_entity_poly.type
_entity_poly.pdbx_seq_one_letter_code
_entity_poly.pdbx_strand_id
1 'polypeptide(L)'
;GSPDELAGVTLDALVMDGDTLDAGAAVALHSTRHAARAARLVMETTNHTMLAGKDADAFAASMGLPQSSLRTAWSESAWEDWKRADCQPNYRRNVSPDPRVSCGPYRPRGDTIRGSRSAATSPLGTYGRDNHDTIAMVARDATGSMAAATSTNGATHKVPGRLADSGVVGSGAYVDTEVGGCGATGDGDTMMRFVPCYQVVESMRRGMGPKEAAEEALSRIRSRHPTFQGALLALSKAGEVGAATNCMDFRYSVASGEHDGDVRVVEVPASVPCPQ
;
A
#
# COMPACT_ATOMS: atom_id res chain seq x y z
N GLY A 1 5.60 11.08 7.88
CA GLY A 1 5.83 9.91 7.03
C GLY A 1 7.31 9.73 6.83
N SER A 2 7.73 8.51 6.62
CA SER A 2 9.11 8.10 6.35
C SER A 2 9.66 8.85 5.14
N PRO A 3 10.93 9.29 5.20
CA PRO A 3 11.57 9.97 4.09
C PRO A 3 11.96 8.97 2.98
N ASP A 4 12.04 9.44 1.74
CA ASP A 4 12.75 8.79 0.65
C ASP A 4 14.27 8.98 0.80
N GLU A 5 15.04 8.38 -0.11
CA GLU A 5 16.52 8.42 -0.05
C GLU A 5 17.11 9.85 -0.26
N LEU A 6 16.30 10.82 -0.70
CA LEU A 6 16.64 12.25 -0.87
C LEU A 6 16.01 13.16 0.19
N ALA A 7 15.57 12.60 1.32
CA ALA A 7 14.90 13.31 2.42
C ALA A 7 13.50 13.87 2.09
N GLY A 8 12.93 13.51 0.94
CA GLY A 8 11.57 13.86 0.54
C GLY A 8 10.53 13.00 1.28
N VAL A 9 9.36 13.56 1.57
CA VAL A 9 8.22 12.77 2.06
C VAL A 9 7.13 12.88 1.01
N THR A 10 6.60 11.75 0.57
CA THR A 10 5.49 11.67 -0.38
C THR A 10 4.37 10.80 0.13
N LEU A 11 3.13 11.15 -0.20
CA LEU A 11 1.94 10.37 0.14
C LEU A 11 1.27 9.83 -1.11
N ASP A 12 0.73 8.63 -0.98
CA ASP A 12 -0.09 7.95 -1.99
C ASP A 12 -1.44 7.61 -1.37
N ALA A 13 -2.53 7.80 -2.11
CA ALA A 13 -3.86 7.39 -1.69
C ALA A 13 -4.75 6.99 -2.85
N LEU A 14 -5.73 6.16 -2.54
CA LEU A 14 -6.79 5.67 -3.42
C LEU A 14 -8.12 5.69 -2.65
N VAL A 15 -9.20 6.08 -3.32
CA VAL A 15 -10.58 5.92 -2.87
C VAL A 15 -11.37 5.29 -4.00
N MET A 16 -12.25 4.36 -3.67
CA MET A 16 -13.14 3.69 -4.62
C MET A 16 -14.56 3.59 -4.03
N ASP A 17 -15.54 3.93 -4.85
CA ASP A 17 -16.97 3.75 -4.58
C ASP A 17 -17.42 2.40 -5.14
N GLY A 18 -18.03 1.57 -4.28
CA GLY A 18 -18.48 0.23 -4.63
C GLY A 18 -19.78 0.19 -5.43
N ASP A 19 -20.57 1.28 -5.44
CA ASP A 19 -21.85 1.32 -6.16
C ASP A 19 -21.65 1.66 -7.65
N THR A 20 -20.75 2.59 -7.92
CA THR A 20 -20.44 3.08 -9.27
C THR A 20 -19.21 2.41 -9.89
N LEU A 21 -18.36 1.81 -9.05
CA LEU A 21 -16.99 1.37 -9.37
C LEU A 21 -16.06 2.54 -9.75
N ASP A 22 -16.48 3.78 -9.52
CA ASP A 22 -15.62 4.94 -9.71
C ASP A 22 -14.46 4.89 -8.72
N ALA A 23 -13.29 5.30 -9.18
CA ALA A 23 -12.08 5.33 -8.38
C ALA A 23 -11.28 6.60 -8.66
N GLY A 24 -10.66 7.13 -7.62
CA GLY A 24 -9.73 8.24 -7.70
C GLY A 24 -8.48 7.98 -6.88
N ALA A 25 -7.33 8.31 -7.45
CA ALA A 25 -6.02 8.14 -6.84
C ALA A 25 -5.18 9.41 -6.99
N ALA A 26 -4.47 9.75 -5.93
CA ALA A 26 -3.52 10.84 -5.90
C ALA A 26 -2.22 10.32 -5.28
N VAL A 27 -1.16 10.28 -6.09
CA VAL A 27 0.10 9.60 -5.74
C VAL A 27 1.31 10.53 -5.87
N ALA A 28 2.39 10.21 -5.18
CA ALA A 28 3.59 11.04 -5.09
C ALA A 28 3.30 12.51 -4.67
N LEU A 29 2.33 12.73 -3.77
CA LEU A 29 1.99 14.05 -3.26
C LEU A 29 3.10 14.57 -2.34
N HIS A 30 3.61 15.77 -2.60
CA HIS A 30 4.72 16.39 -1.86
C HIS A 30 4.25 17.41 -0.83
N SER A 31 3.06 17.98 -0.98
CA SER A 31 2.57 19.04 -0.09
C SER A 31 1.11 18.88 0.37
N THR A 32 0.34 18.00 -0.26
CA THR A 32 -1.04 17.73 0.12
C THR A 32 -1.12 16.68 1.23
N ARG A 33 -1.30 17.13 2.48
CA ARG A 33 -1.40 16.23 3.65
C ARG A 33 -2.61 15.30 3.59
N HIS A 34 -3.73 15.76 3.06
CA HIS A 34 -4.98 14.99 3.00
C HIS A 34 -5.07 14.16 1.72
N ALA A 35 -4.16 13.20 1.54
CA ALA A 35 -4.04 12.41 0.33
C ALA A 35 -5.34 11.70 -0.07
N ALA A 36 -6.06 11.08 0.87
CA ALA A 36 -7.36 10.45 0.58
C ALA A 36 -8.44 11.45 0.11
N ARG A 37 -8.41 12.71 0.61
CA ARG A 37 -9.32 13.75 0.10
C ARG A 37 -8.94 14.18 -1.30
N ALA A 38 -7.65 14.26 -1.62
CA ALA A 38 -7.19 14.55 -2.98
C ALA A 38 -7.62 13.42 -3.95
N ALA A 39 -7.42 12.17 -3.55
CA ALA A 39 -7.89 10.99 -4.29
C ALA A 39 -9.41 11.01 -4.54
N ARG A 40 -10.21 11.34 -3.52
CA ARG A 40 -11.66 11.55 -3.68
C ARG A 40 -12.01 12.68 -4.65
N LEU A 41 -11.29 13.80 -4.60
CA LEU A 41 -11.50 14.92 -5.54
C LEU A 41 -11.17 14.51 -6.98
N VAL A 42 -10.12 13.69 -7.20
CA VAL A 42 -9.83 13.12 -8.52
C VAL A 42 -11.05 12.34 -9.04
N MET A 43 -11.62 11.47 -8.20
CA MET A 43 -12.81 10.67 -8.51
C MET A 43 -14.04 11.53 -8.83
N GLU A 44 -14.34 12.53 -7.99
CA GLU A 44 -15.62 13.27 -8.04
C GLU A 44 -15.61 14.46 -9.00
N THR A 45 -14.44 14.96 -9.41
CA THR A 45 -14.32 16.23 -10.16
C THR A 45 -13.56 16.14 -11.48
N THR A 46 -13.14 14.94 -11.86
CA THR A 46 -12.45 14.70 -13.14
C THR A 46 -12.97 13.42 -13.80
N ASN A 47 -12.74 13.27 -15.11
CA ASN A 47 -12.95 12.00 -15.81
C ASN A 47 -11.70 11.10 -15.76
N HIS A 48 -10.76 11.37 -14.86
CA HIS A 48 -9.51 10.64 -14.71
C HIS A 48 -9.51 9.83 -13.42
N THR A 49 -8.85 8.68 -13.44
CA THR A 49 -8.73 7.82 -12.24
C THR A 49 -7.53 8.18 -11.37
N MET A 50 -6.45 8.73 -11.93
CA MET A 50 -5.20 8.90 -11.18
C MET A 50 -4.44 10.16 -11.60
N LEU A 51 -4.00 10.95 -10.61
CA LEU A 51 -3.06 12.06 -10.78
C LEU A 51 -1.81 11.80 -9.94
N ALA A 52 -0.65 12.31 -10.39
CA ALA A 52 0.63 12.05 -9.72
C ALA A 52 1.48 13.32 -9.52
N GLY A 53 2.32 13.29 -8.49
CA GLY A 53 3.40 14.25 -8.28
C GLY A 53 2.92 15.66 -7.95
N LYS A 54 3.76 16.64 -8.30
CA LYS A 54 3.48 18.06 -8.06
C LYS A 54 2.25 18.57 -8.81
N ASP A 55 1.89 17.95 -9.93
CA ASP A 55 0.68 18.33 -10.67
C ASP A 55 -0.58 17.84 -9.95
N ALA A 56 -0.51 16.71 -9.23
CA ALA A 56 -1.57 16.30 -8.32
C ALA A 56 -1.68 17.23 -7.10
N ASP A 57 -0.56 17.74 -6.57
CA ASP A 57 -0.59 18.79 -5.53
C ASP A 57 -1.22 20.09 -6.05
N ALA A 58 -0.87 20.51 -7.27
CA ALA A 58 -1.43 21.71 -7.89
C ALA A 58 -2.94 21.58 -8.14
N PHE A 59 -3.39 20.40 -8.57
CA PHE A 59 -4.80 20.07 -8.66
C PHE A 59 -5.48 20.10 -7.28
N ALA A 60 -4.91 19.45 -6.28
CA ALA A 60 -5.46 19.47 -4.92
C ALA A 60 -5.57 20.89 -4.36
N ALA A 61 -4.58 21.74 -4.62
CA ALA A 61 -4.58 23.14 -4.25
C ALA A 61 -5.68 23.93 -4.97
N SER A 62 -5.88 23.70 -6.28
CA SER A 62 -6.95 24.37 -7.04
C SER A 62 -8.35 23.94 -6.59
N MET A 63 -8.48 22.75 -6.01
CA MET A 63 -9.69 22.25 -5.35
C MET A 63 -9.82 22.69 -3.87
N GLY A 64 -8.93 23.55 -3.38
CA GLY A 64 -9.01 24.16 -2.05
C GLY A 64 -8.40 23.33 -0.92
N LEU A 65 -7.59 22.30 -1.22
CA LEU A 65 -6.85 21.58 -0.17
C LEU A 65 -5.58 22.36 0.25
N PRO A 66 -5.34 22.50 1.58
CA PRO A 66 -4.18 23.20 2.08
C PRO A 66 -2.88 22.48 1.72
N GLN A 67 -1.86 23.27 1.37
CA GLN A 67 -0.53 22.79 1.03
C GLN A 67 0.44 23.10 2.17
N SER A 68 1.22 22.10 2.58
CA SER A 68 2.18 22.23 3.68
C SER A 68 3.35 21.28 3.48
N SER A 69 4.50 21.57 4.09
CA SER A 69 5.58 20.58 4.14
C SER A 69 5.10 19.30 4.83
N LEU A 70 5.35 18.16 4.19
CA LEU A 70 5.12 16.84 4.78
C LEU A 70 6.29 16.36 5.65
N ARG A 71 7.43 17.07 5.58
CA ARG A 71 8.62 16.80 6.39
C ARG A 71 8.38 17.25 7.83
N THR A 72 8.79 16.40 8.75
CA THR A 72 8.80 16.64 10.20
C THR A 72 10.22 16.49 10.74
N ALA A 73 10.50 17.04 11.92
CA ALA A 73 11.80 16.87 12.58
C ALA A 73 12.20 15.39 12.71
N TRP A 74 11.23 14.49 12.94
CA TRP A 74 11.46 13.05 12.93
C TRP A 74 11.92 12.54 11.56
N SER A 75 11.25 12.91 10.47
CA SER A 75 11.62 12.44 9.12
C SER A 75 13.01 12.94 8.71
N GLU A 76 13.41 14.13 9.17
CA GLU A 76 14.74 14.67 8.93
C GLU A 76 15.79 13.89 9.70
N SER A 77 15.59 13.66 11.01
CA SER A 77 16.47 12.83 11.83
C SER A 77 16.61 11.43 11.27
N ALA A 78 15.51 10.78 10.88
CA ALA A 78 15.52 9.43 10.32
C ALA A 78 16.35 9.33 9.03
N TRP A 79 16.25 10.32 8.14
CA TRP A 79 17.07 10.37 6.93
C TRP A 79 18.55 10.60 7.24
N GLU A 80 18.86 11.49 8.19
CA GLU A 80 20.25 11.73 8.60
C GLU A 80 20.89 10.51 9.26
N ASP A 81 20.16 9.81 10.12
CA ASP A 81 20.59 8.56 10.76
C ASP A 81 20.90 7.49 9.70
N TRP A 82 19.98 7.31 8.74
CA TRP A 82 20.17 6.39 7.61
C TRP A 82 21.38 6.76 6.74
N LYS A 83 21.60 8.06 6.49
CA LYS A 83 22.76 8.55 5.74
C LYS A 83 24.08 8.33 6.49
N ARG A 84 24.07 8.48 7.83
CA ARG A 84 25.21 8.14 8.70
C ARG A 84 25.48 6.63 8.74
N ALA A 85 24.46 5.81 8.48
CA ALA A 85 24.54 4.35 8.38
C ALA A 85 24.76 3.86 6.94
N ASP A 86 25.58 4.58 6.16
CA ASP A 86 25.96 4.22 4.78
C ASP A 86 24.78 3.93 3.85
N CYS A 87 23.65 4.61 4.08
CA CYS A 87 22.44 4.47 3.29
C CYS A 87 21.88 3.04 3.29
N GLN A 88 21.94 2.34 4.44
CA GLN A 88 21.40 1.00 4.61
C GLN A 88 20.21 0.96 5.59
N PRO A 89 19.20 0.10 5.32
CA PRO A 89 18.99 -0.66 4.08
C PRO A 89 18.58 0.25 2.91
N ASN A 90 18.76 -0.20 1.67
CA ASN A 90 18.22 0.51 0.50
C ASN A 90 17.67 -0.45 -0.57
N TYR A 91 16.99 0.15 -1.55
CA TYR A 91 16.30 -0.56 -2.63
C TYR A 91 17.09 -0.60 -3.95
N ARG A 92 18.34 -0.16 -3.95
CA ARG A 92 19.17 -0.08 -5.16
C ARG A 92 19.80 -1.44 -5.42
N ARG A 93 19.71 -1.91 -6.66
CA ARG A 93 20.30 -3.18 -7.11
C ARG A 93 20.90 -3.03 -8.50
N ASN A 94 21.92 -3.83 -8.81
CA ASN A 94 22.58 -3.86 -10.12
C ASN A 94 23.10 -2.48 -10.60
N VAL A 95 23.61 -1.69 -9.66
CA VAL A 95 24.18 -0.36 -9.92
C VAL A 95 25.65 -0.27 -9.50
N SER A 96 26.32 0.77 -9.98
CA SER A 96 27.67 1.19 -9.58
C SER A 96 27.62 2.66 -9.12
N PRO A 97 28.29 3.05 -8.01
CA PRO A 97 29.05 2.19 -7.08
C PRO A 97 28.15 1.15 -6.38
N ASP A 98 28.77 0.17 -5.69
CA ASP A 98 28.03 -0.89 -4.98
C ASP A 98 27.09 -0.28 -3.92
N PRO A 99 25.77 -0.49 -4.02
CA PRO A 99 24.80 0.15 -3.15
C PRO A 99 24.85 -0.34 -1.71
N ARG A 100 25.61 -1.39 -1.38
CA ARG A 100 25.77 -1.89 0.00
C ARG A 100 26.77 -1.09 0.83
N VAL A 101 27.60 -0.26 0.17
CA VAL A 101 28.72 0.46 0.80
C VAL A 101 28.86 1.90 0.29
N SER A 102 27.87 2.40 -0.43
CA SER A 102 27.89 3.75 -1.00
C SER A 102 26.47 4.27 -1.11
N CYS A 103 26.29 5.59 -0.92
CA CYS A 103 25.03 6.30 -1.13
C CYS A 103 24.83 6.77 -2.59
N GLY A 104 25.67 6.31 -3.53
CA GLY A 104 25.66 6.77 -4.92
C GLY A 104 26.42 8.10 -5.12
N PRO A 105 26.13 8.86 -6.20
CA PRO A 105 25.05 8.63 -7.17
C PRO A 105 25.26 7.35 -7.97
N TYR A 106 24.17 6.64 -8.21
CA TYR A 106 24.19 5.34 -8.86
C TYR A 106 24.02 5.42 -10.38
N ARG A 107 24.70 4.52 -11.09
CA ARG A 107 24.49 4.25 -12.52
C ARG A 107 24.23 2.77 -12.74
N PRO A 108 23.36 2.37 -13.69
CA PRO A 108 23.18 0.97 -14.05
C PRO A 108 24.51 0.31 -14.42
N ARG A 109 24.73 -0.94 -14.02
CA ARG A 109 25.83 -1.74 -14.56
C ARG A 109 25.48 -2.14 -16.00
N GLY A 110 26.40 -1.93 -16.94
CA GLY A 110 26.19 -2.14 -18.39
C GLY A 110 25.76 -3.55 -18.80
N ASP A 111 25.99 -4.55 -17.94
CA ASP A 111 25.68 -5.97 -18.23
C ASP A 111 24.19 -6.34 -18.02
N THR A 112 23.36 -5.40 -17.58
CA THR A 112 21.97 -5.66 -17.16
C THR A 112 20.98 -5.93 -18.31
N ILE A 113 21.38 -5.76 -19.58
CA ILE A 113 20.49 -5.98 -20.73
C ILE A 113 20.45 -7.46 -21.19
N ARG A 114 21.42 -8.30 -20.80
CA ARG A 114 21.46 -9.72 -21.23
C ARG A 114 21.54 -10.70 -20.06
N GLY A 115 20.41 -11.30 -19.72
CA GLY A 115 20.37 -12.74 -19.45
C GLY A 115 20.21 -13.25 -18.01
N SER A 116 20.26 -12.43 -16.96
CA SER A 116 19.99 -12.95 -15.61
C SER A 116 18.50 -12.85 -15.26
N ARG A 117 17.76 -13.95 -15.44
CA ARG A 117 16.43 -14.16 -14.83
C ARG A 117 16.57 -14.50 -13.33
N SER A 118 17.38 -13.76 -12.57
CA SER A 118 17.33 -13.90 -11.11
C SER A 118 16.05 -13.21 -10.63
N ALA A 119 15.10 -13.98 -10.12
CA ALA A 119 13.99 -13.42 -9.35
C ALA A 119 14.61 -12.51 -8.29
N ALA A 120 14.23 -11.23 -8.31
CA ALA A 120 14.72 -10.30 -7.33
C ALA A 120 14.22 -10.75 -5.96
N THR A 121 15.11 -11.32 -5.16
CA THR A 121 14.93 -11.35 -3.73
C THR A 121 14.94 -9.88 -3.30
N SER A 122 13.78 -9.39 -2.83
CA SER A 122 13.76 -8.19 -1.99
C SER A 122 14.84 -8.42 -0.93
N PRO A 123 15.77 -7.48 -0.68
CA PRO A 123 16.78 -7.69 0.35
C PRO A 123 16.06 -8.08 1.64
N LEU A 124 16.15 -9.37 1.98
CA LEU A 124 15.65 -9.90 3.24
C LEU A 124 16.35 -9.10 4.33
N GLY A 125 15.59 -8.42 5.17
CA GLY A 125 16.17 -7.92 6.41
C GLY A 125 15.47 -6.76 7.09
N THR A 126 14.57 -6.01 6.45
CA THR A 126 13.92 -4.89 7.15
C THR A 126 12.70 -4.41 6.37
N TYR A 127 11.63 -5.19 6.39
CA TYR A 127 10.31 -4.59 6.54
C TYR A 127 9.94 -4.91 7.99
N GLY A 128 10.39 -4.04 8.91
CA GLY A 128 10.02 -4.13 10.31
C GLY A 128 8.64 -3.51 10.55
N ARG A 129 8.17 -3.55 11.80
CA ARG A 129 6.98 -2.82 12.26
C ARG A 129 7.04 -1.31 11.94
N ASP A 130 8.24 -0.80 11.66
CA ASP A 130 8.54 0.61 11.42
C ASP A 130 8.72 0.99 9.92
N ASN A 131 8.50 0.06 8.98
CA ASN A 131 8.88 0.26 7.56
C ASN A 131 7.73 0.46 6.56
N HIS A 132 6.47 0.49 7.00
CA HIS A 132 5.36 0.83 6.12
C HIS A 132 4.16 1.37 6.90
N ASP A 133 3.85 2.67 6.74
CA ASP A 133 2.60 3.23 7.27
C ASP A 133 1.55 3.17 6.17
N THR A 134 0.91 2.01 5.98
CA THR A 134 -0.33 1.94 5.19
C THR A 134 -1.51 1.72 6.10
N ILE A 135 -2.52 2.57 5.93
CA ILE A 135 -3.87 2.29 6.37
C ILE A 135 -4.71 1.92 5.15
N ALA A 136 -5.45 0.83 5.29
CA ALA A 136 -6.50 0.44 4.37
C ALA A 136 -7.81 0.33 5.16
N MET A 137 -8.91 0.78 4.56
CA MET A 137 -10.23 0.76 5.17
C MET A 137 -11.25 0.33 4.13
N VAL A 138 -12.14 -0.58 4.53
CA VAL A 138 -13.33 -0.95 3.78
C VAL A 138 -14.51 -0.71 4.70
N ALA A 139 -15.53 0.00 4.21
CA ALA A 139 -16.71 0.32 4.96
C ALA A 139 -17.97 -0.09 4.19
N ARG A 140 -19.01 -0.43 4.95
CA ARG A 140 -20.37 -0.67 4.46
C ARG A 140 -21.30 0.18 5.32
N ASP A 141 -22.20 0.92 4.69
CA ASP A 141 -23.17 1.74 5.41
C ASP A 141 -24.47 0.98 5.71
N ALA A 142 -25.46 1.69 6.25
CA ALA A 142 -26.77 1.13 6.60
C ALA A 142 -27.64 0.79 5.38
N THR A 143 -27.43 1.45 4.24
CA THR A 143 -28.14 1.12 2.97
C THR A 143 -27.50 -0.06 2.25
N GLY A 144 -26.27 -0.42 2.65
CA GLY A 144 -25.50 -1.52 2.08
C GLY A 144 -24.47 -1.07 1.05
N SER A 145 -24.39 0.22 0.77
CA SER A 145 -23.36 0.80 -0.09
C SER A 145 -21.99 0.61 0.55
N MET A 146 -20.98 0.34 -0.28
CA MET A 146 -19.63 0.06 0.19
C MET A 146 -18.61 1.01 -0.42
N ALA A 147 -17.55 1.30 0.33
CA ALA A 147 -16.42 2.07 -0.15
C ALA A 147 -15.12 1.47 0.39
N ALA A 148 -14.03 1.63 -0.36
CA ALA A 148 -12.70 1.26 0.09
C ALA A 148 -11.70 2.38 -0.16
N ALA A 149 -10.74 2.53 0.74
CA ALA A 149 -9.70 3.53 0.63
C ALA A 149 -8.38 3.05 1.22
N THR A 150 -7.29 3.55 0.66
CA THR A 150 -5.93 3.37 1.15
C THR A 150 -5.20 4.70 1.21
N SER A 151 -4.29 4.82 2.19
CA SER A 151 -3.36 5.95 2.27
C SER A 151 -2.03 5.46 2.84
N THR A 152 -0.93 5.95 2.28
CA THR A 152 0.41 5.55 2.70
C THR A 152 1.44 6.65 2.50
N ASN A 153 2.53 6.61 3.26
CA ASN A 153 3.79 7.29 2.97
C ASN A 153 4.77 6.40 2.17
N GLY A 154 4.44 5.12 1.97
CA GLY A 154 5.26 4.13 1.31
C GLY A 154 6.43 3.64 2.15
N ALA A 155 7.34 2.91 1.49
CA ALA A 155 8.48 2.31 2.15
C ALA A 155 9.52 3.35 2.62
N THR A 156 10.07 3.16 3.81
CA THR A 156 11.12 4.01 4.39
C THR A 156 12.39 3.99 3.55
N HIS A 157 12.92 5.15 3.19
CA HIS A 157 14.07 5.35 2.28
C HIS A 157 13.87 4.80 0.86
N LYS A 158 12.62 4.76 0.40
CA LYS A 158 12.28 4.42 -0.99
C LYS A 158 13.07 5.28 -1.98
N VAL A 159 13.26 4.74 -3.19
CA VAL A 159 13.76 5.53 -4.32
C VAL A 159 12.72 6.63 -4.63
N PRO A 160 13.12 7.91 -4.79
CA PRO A 160 12.19 8.99 -5.11
C PRO A 160 11.35 8.67 -6.34
N GLY A 161 10.05 8.93 -6.22
CA GLY A 161 9.07 8.58 -7.26
C GLY A 161 8.59 7.12 -7.23
N ARG A 162 9.08 6.27 -6.32
CA ARG A 162 8.50 4.93 -6.10
C ARG A 162 7.05 5.05 -5.64
N LEU A 163 6.17 4.35 -6.34
CA LEU A 163 4.77 4.15 -6.00
C LEU A 163 4.54 2.70 -5.57
N ALA A 164 3.57 2.49 -4.68
CA ALA A 164 3.20 1.17 -4.16
C ALA A 164 1.78 0.77 -4.60
N ASP A 165 1.39 -0.44 -4.23
CA ASP A 165 0.02 -0.97 -4.35
C ASP A 165 -1.07 -0.03 -3.81
N SER A 166 -0.80 0.71 -2.73
CA SER A 166 -1.77 1.57 -2.03
C SER A 166 -2.42 2.65 -2.92
N GLY A 167 -1.78 3.04 -4.02
CA GLY A 167 -2.35 3.97 -5.00
C GLY A 167 -2.99 3.30 -6.21
N VAL A 168 -2.97 1.96 -6.30
CA VAL A 168 -3.35 1.19 -7.48
C VAL A 168 -4.64 0.42 -7.25
N VAL A 169 -5.67 0.76 -8.03
CA VAL A 169 -6.98 0.09 -8.02
C VAL A 169 -6.80 -1.42 -8.21
N GLY A 170 -7.46 -2.22 -7.37
CA GLY A 170 -7.37 -3.68 -7.42
C GLY A 170 -6.18 -4.22 -6.64
N SER A 171 -5.14 -3.43 -6.38
CA SER A 171 -4.01 -3.86 -5.59
C SER A 171 -4.13 -3.44 -4.14
N GLY A 172 -4.04 -2.13 -3.86
CA GLY A 172 -4.09 -1.59 -2.50
C GLY A 172 -5.48 -1.66 -1.89
N ALA A 173 -6.50 -1.37 -2.70
CA ALA A 173 -7.89 -1.50 -2.33
C ALA A 173 -8.75 -1.83 -3.55
N TYR A 174 -9.89 -2.47 -3.31
CA TYR A 174 -10.93 -2.72 -4.30
C TYR A 174 -12.27 -2.93 -3.60
N VAL A 175 -13.37 -2.48 -4.19
CA VAL A 175 -14.71 -2.70 -3.64
C VAL A 175 -15.74 -2.79 -4.76
N ASP A 176 -16.71 -3.68 -4.58
CA ASP A 176 -17.91 -3.82 -5.39
C ASP A 176 -19.05 -4.13 -4.42
N THR A 177 -20.05 -3.25 -4.33
CA THR A 177 -21.17 -3.39 -3.39
C THR A 177 -21.96 -4.68 -3.60
N GLU A 178 -21.99 -5.23 -4.81
CA GLU A 178 -22.68 -6.50 -5.11
C GLU A 178 -21.94 -7.73 -4.57
N VAL A 179 -20.72 -7.55 -4.02
CA VAL A 179 -19.85 -8.63 -3.54
C VAL A 179 -19.24 -8.34 -2.17
N GLY A 180 -18.44 -7.29 -2.07
CA GLY A 180 -17.60 -6.96 -0.93
C GLY A 180 -16.42 -6.06 -1.31
N GLY A 181 -15.55 -5.79 -0.35
CA GLY A 181 -14.32 -5.01 -0.56
C GLY A 181 -13.11 -5.58 0.15
N CYS A 182 -11.94 -5.12 -0.26
CA CYS A 182 -10.64 -5.50 0.26
C CYS A 182 -9.73 -4.29 0.45
N GLY A 183 -8.89 -4.36 1.48
CA GLY A 183 -7.74 -3.47 1.70
C GLY A 183 -6.46 -4.26 1.95
N ALA A 184 -5.34 -3.76 1.43
CA ALA A 184 -4.02 -4.40 1.50
C ALA A 184 -2.99 -3.54 2.26
N THR A 185 -2.00 -4.21 2.84
CA THR A 185 -0.79 -3.60 3.41
C THR A 185 0.40 -4.55 3.30
N GLY A 186 1.63 -4.03 3.27
CA GLY A 186 2.86 -4.82 3.21
C GLY A 186 3.85 -4.37 2.14
N ASP A 187 4.56 -5.33 1.54
CA ASP A 187 5.47 -5.11 0.42
C ASP A 187 4.68 -4.74 -0.84
N GLY A 188 4.39 -3.44 -0.99
CA GLY A 188 3.60 -2.92 -2.09
C GLY A 188 4.17 -3.21 -3.48
N ASP A 189 5.48 -3.41 -3.63
CA ASP A 189 6.10 -3.76 -4.91
C ASP A 189 5.82 -5.22 -5.31
N THR A 190 5.73 -6.11 -4.32
CA THR A 190 5.32 -7.51 -4.54
C THR A 190 3.81 -7.60 -4.70
N MET A 191 3.04 -6.97 -3.81
CA MET A 191 1.56 -6.98 -3.84
C MET A 191 1.02 -6.47 -5.18
N MET A 192 1.54 -5.34 -5.68
CA MET A 192 1.13 -4.74 -6.96
C MET A 192 1.24 -5.68 -8.17
N ARG A 193 2.13 -6.66 -8.14
CA ARG A 193 2.31 -7.62 -9.26
C ARG A 193 1.20 -8.66 -9.34
N PHE A 194 0.41 -8.83 -8.28
CA PHE A 194 -0.61 -9.87 -8.16
C PHE A 194 -2.03 -9.31 -8.04
N VAL A 195 -2.19 -7.99 -7.87
CA VAL A 195 -3.50 -7.31 -7.81
C VAL A 195 -4.44 -7.98 -6.78
N PRO A 196 -3.97 -8.16 -5.52
CA PRO A 196 -4.59 -9.09 -4.58
C PRO A 196 -5.99 -8.69 -4.16
N CYS A 197 -6.31 -7.41 -4.02
CA CYS A 197 -7.65 -7.02 -3.57
C CYS A 197 -8.74 -7.26 -4.61
N TYR A 198 -8.43 -7.09 -5.90
CA TYR A 198 -9.32 -7.53 -6.97
C TYR A 198 -9.53 -9.04 -6.90
N GLN A 199 -8.45 -9.81 -6.71
CA GLN A 199 -8.57 -11.26 -6.56
C GLN A 199 -9.44 -11.66 -5.36
N VAL A 200 -9.28 -11.02 -4.20
CA VAL A 200 -10.10 -11.28 -3.00
C VAL A 200 -11.57 -11.06 -3.29
N VAL A 201 -11.92 -9.93 -3.91
CA VAL A 201 -13.32 -9.63 -4.27
C VAL A 201 -13.83 -10.65 -5.30
N GLU A 202 -13.06 -11.02 -6.31
CA GLU A 202 -13.46 -12.05 -7.27
C GLU A 202 -13.61 -13.46 -6.67
N SER A 203 -12.79 -13.81 -5.67
CA SER A 203 -12.95 -15.06 -4.94
C SER A 203 -14.21 -15.06 -4.08
N MET A 204 -14.53 -13.92 -3.43
CA MET A 204 -15.82 -13.75 -2.74
C MET A 204 -17.00 -13.81 -3.71
N ARG A 205 -16.88 -13.24 -4.92
CA ARG A 205 -17.91 -13.34 -5.98
C ARG A 205 -18.21 -14.80 -6.34
N ARG A 206 -17.21 -15.67 -6.24
CA ARG A 206 -17.33 -17.12 -6.48
C ARG A 206 -17.83 -17.91 -5.27
N GLY A 207 -18.21 -17.23 -4.19
CA GLY A 207 -18.82 -17.82 -3.00
C GLY A 207 -17.84 -18.17 -1.87
N MET A 208 -16.59 -17.71 -1.93
CA MET A 208 -15.67 -17.85 -0.79
C MET A 208 -15.99 -16.86 0.33
N GLY A 209 -15.75 -17.27 1.57
CA GLY A 209 -15.77 -16.37 2.72
C GLY A 209 -14.60 -15.37 2.68
N PRO A 210 -14.71 -14.21 3.37
CA PRO A 210 -13.69 -13.15 3.33
C PRO A 210 -12.29 -13.62 3.74
N LYS A 211 -12.18 -14.46 4.78
CA LYS A 211 -10.90 -14.97 5.27
C LYS A 211 -10.27 -15.94 4.26
N GLU A 212 -11.06 -16.85 3.72
CA GLU A 212 -10.63 -17.83 2.73
C GLU A 212 -10.17 -17.14 1.44
N ALA A 213 -10.91 -16.13 0.98
CA ALA A 213 -10.54 -15.31 -0.18
C ALA A 213 -9.21 -14.58 0.02
N ALA A 214 -9.01 -13.96 1.20
CA ALA A 214 -7.75 -13.32 1.57
C ALA A 214 -6.57 -14.32 1.58
N GLU A 215 -6.76 -15.51 2.16
CA GLU A 215 -5.73 -16.55 2.20
C GLU A 215 -5.40 -17.09 0.79
N GLU A 216 -6.41 -17.27 -0.06
CA GLU A 216 -6.20 -17.70 -1.45
C GLU A 216 -5.33 -16.69 -2.23
N ALA A 217 -5.61 -15.39 -2.07
CA ALA A 217 -4.83 -14.33 -2.69
C ALA A 217 -3.37 -14.32 -2.21
N LEU A 218 -3.14 -14.37 -0.89
CA LEU A 218 -1.77 -14.43 -0.35
C LEU A 218 -1.04 -15.71 -0.75
N SER A 219 -1.72 -16.85 -0.83
CA SER A 219 -1.13 -18.12 -1.24
C SER A 219 -0.53 -18.05 -2.65
N ARG A 220 -1.19 -17.35 -3.59
CA ARG A 220 -0.65 -17.15 -4.95
C ARG A 220 0.63 -16.31 -4.94
N ILE A 221 0.68 -15.25 -4.14
CA ILE A 221 1.87 -14.42 -3.97
C ILE A 221 3.00 -15.24 -3.34
N ARG A 222 2.70 -15.91 -2.22
CA ARG A 222 3.63 -16.78 -1.47
C ARG A 222 4.25 -17.87 -2.34
N SER A 223 3.50 -18.43 -3.29
CA SER A 223 4.03 -19.45 -4.21
C SER A 223 5.20 -18.98 -5.07
N ARG A 224 5.34 -17.66 -5.28
CA ARG A 224 6.42 -17.02 -6.07
C ARG A 224 7.39 -16.22 -5.21
N HIS A 225 6.90 -15.64 -4.12
CA HIS A 225 7.63 -14.78 -3.21
C HIS A 225 7.38 -15.23 -1.77
N PRO A 226 7.92 -16.37 -1.32
CA PRO A 226 7.46 -17.02 -0.10
C PRO A 226 7.72 -16.21 1.19
N THR A 227 8.71 -15.31 1.15
CA THR A 227 9.12 -14.47 2.29
C THR A 227 8.57 -13.04 2.23
N PHE A 228 7.69 -12.71 1.27
CA PHE A 228 7.11 -11.37 1.21
C PHE A 228 6.28 -11.07 2.46
N GLN A 229 6.29 -9.83 2.91
CA GLN A 229 5.40 -9.41 3.99
C GLN A 229 4.14 -8.81 3.39
N GLY A 230 2.97 -9.25 3.86
CA GLY A 230 1.73 -8.64 3.42
C GLY A 230 0.52 -9.20 4.13
N ALA A 231 -0.51 -8.37 4.23
CA ALA A 231 -1.80 -8.73 4.79
C ALA A 231 -2.93 -8.17 3.93
N LEU A 232 -4.06 -8.89 3.96
CA LEU A 232 -5.29 -8.52 3.28
C LEU A 232 -6.42 -8.56 4.30
N LEU A 233 -7.23 -7.51 4.33
CA LEU A 233 -8.51 -7.42 5.03
C LEU A 233 -9.63 -7.45 3.99
N ALA A 234 -10.68 -8.21 4.27
CA ALA A 234 -11.85 -8.36 3.42
C ALA A 234 -13.13 -8.15 4.23
N LEU A 235 -14.13 -7.52 3.59
CA LEU A 235 -15.49 -7.33 4.10
C LEU A 235 -16.47 -7.76 3.00
N SER A 236 -17.35 -8.72 3.26
CA SER A 236 -18.41 -9.12 2.32
C SER A 236 -19.60 -8.16 2.39
N LYS A 237 -20.44 -8.16 1.33
CA LYS A 237 -21.72 -7.43 1.33
C LYS A 237 -22.68 -7.84 2.43
N ALA A 238 -22.51 -9.06 2.98
CA ALA A 238 -23.29 -9.59 4.09
C ALA A 238 -22.81 -9.06 5.45
N GLY A 239 -21.71 -8.29 5.50
CA GLY A 239 -21.14 -7.76 6.74
C GLY A 239 -20.09 -8.67 7.39
N GLU A 240 -19.74 -9.79 6.75
CA GLU A 240 -18.73 -10.71 7.28
C GLU A 240 -17.34 -10.13 7.04
N VAL A 241 -16.47 -10.20 8.05
CA VAL A 241 -15.09 -9.72 7.98
C VAL A 241 -14.10 -10.87 8.07
N GLY A 242 -13.00 -10.76 7.35
CA GLY A 242 -11.93 -11.74 7.40
C GLY A 242 -10.61 -11.15 6.95
N ALA A 243 -9.51 -11.74 7.39
CA ALA A 243 -8.19 -11.28 7.03
C ALA A 243 -7.19 -12.45 7.01
N ALA A 244 -6.11 -12.26 6.28
CA ALA A 244 -4.98 -13.17 6.24
C ALA A 244 -3.66 -12.38 6.21
N THR A 245 -2.57 -13.00 6.64
CA THR A 245 -1.23 -12.39 6.67
C THR A 245 -0.15 -13.38 6.25
N ASN A 246 0.92 -12.87 5.64
CA ASN A 246 2.15 -13.60 5.34
C ASN A 246 3.35 -12.85 5.93
N CYS A 247 4.21 -13.57 6.69
CA CYS A 247 5.46 -13.05 7.25
C CYS A 247 5.37 -11.71 8.01
N MET A 248 4.19 -11.37 8.54
CA MET A 248 3.91 -10.09 9.21
C MET A 248 2.96 -10.29 10.39
N ASP A 249 3.28 -9.66 11.52
CA ASP A 249 2.34 -9.48 12.63
C ASP A 249 1.23 -8.52 12.17
N PHE A 250 0.01 -9.01 12.01
CA PHE A 250 -1.10 -8.20 11.52
C PHE A 250 -2.28 -8.17 12.49
N ARG A 251 -2.82 -6.97 12.67
CA ARG A 251 -4.03 -6.70 13.45
C ARG A 251 -4.91 -5.75 12.65
N TYR A 252 -6.21 -5.93 12.76
CA TYR A 252 -7.17 -4.97 12.21
C TYR A 252 -8.20 -4.57 13.26
N SER A 253 -8.74 -3.37 13.10
CA SER A 253 -9.84 -2.86 13.90
C SER A 253 -11.14 -3.03 13.13
N VAL A 254 -12.19 -3.50 13.81
CA VAL A 254 -13.54 -3.62 13.27
C VAL A 254 -14.54 -3.02 14.23
N ALA A 255 -15.49 -2.26 13.69
CA ALA A 255 -16.63 -1.72 14.42
C ALA A 255 -17.89 -2.01 13.60
N SER A 256 -18.99 -2.35 14.28
CA SER A 256 -20.29 -2.62 13.65
C SER A 256 -21.42 -2.11 14.53
N GLY A 257 -22.57 -1.79 13.90
CA GLY A 257 -23.78 -1.41 14.64
C GLY A 257 -24.33 -2.52 15.53
N GLU A 258 -24.03 -3.79 15.23
CA GLU A 258 -24.40 -4.96 16.05
C GLU A 258 -23.69 -5.00 17.42
N HIS A 259 -22.63 -4.20 17.60
CA HIS A 259 -21.86 -4.12 18.84
C HIS A 259 -21.86 -2.71 19.43
N ASP A 260 -22.94 -1.94 19.26
CA ASP A 260 -23.11 -0.58 19.78
C ASP A 260 -21.98 0.39 19.36
N GLY A 261 -21.29 0.08 18.25
CA GLY A 261 -20.15 0.85 17.77
C GLY A 261 -18.82 0.56 18.46
N ASP A 262 -18.74 -0.42 19.37
CA ASP A 262 -17.50 -0.80 20.04
C ASP A 262 -16.45 -1.30 19.03
N VAL A 263 -15.25 -0.73 19.14
CA VAL A 263 -14.11 -1.12 18.30
C VAL A 263 -13.46 -2.37 18.89
N ARG A 264 -13.45 -3.45 18.11
CA ARG A 264 -12.69 -4.66 18.41
C ARG A 264 -11.41 -4.70 17.61
N VAL A 265 -10.31 -5.06 18.27
CA VAL A 265 -9.03 -5.33 17.61
C VAL A 265 -8.87 -6.83 17.47
N VAL A 266 -8.70 -7.30 16.24
CA VAL A 266 -8.57 -8.72 15.91
C VAL A 266 -7.13 -9.01 15.50
N GLU A 267 -6.52 -9.98 16.18
CA GLU A 267 -5.21 -10.52 15.79
C GLU A 267 -5.37 -11.53 14.67
N VAL A 268 -4.52 -11.43 13.65
CA VAL A 268 -4.55 -12.30 12.47
C VAL A 268 -3.34 -13.21 12.52
N PRO A 269 -3.50 -14.48 12.94
CA PRO A 269 -2.39 -15.42 12.94
C PRO A 269 -1.96 -15.72 11.51
N ALA A 270 -0.65 -15.89 11.30
CA ALA A 270 -0.12 -16.35 10.03
C ALA A 270 -0.66 -17.77 9.74
N SER A 271 -1.19 -17.96 8.53
CA SER A 271 -1.70 -19.26 8.07
C SER A 271 -0.60 -20.28 7.82
N VAL A 272 0.59 -19.79 7.46
CA VAL A 272 1.80 -20.58 7.21
C VAL A 272 2.97 -19.89 7.91
N PRO A 273 3.86 -20.64 8.60
CA PRO A 273 5.08 -20.06 9.16
C PRO A 273 5.90 -19.37 8.08
N CYS A 274 6.47 -18.21 8.40
CA CYS A 274 7.38 -17.54 7.48
C CYS A 274 8.64 -18.40 7.28
N PRO A 275 9.05 -18.71 6.04
CA PRO A 275 10.28 -19.43 5.78
C PRO A 275 11.49 -18.71 6.38
N GLN A 276 12.42 -19.48 6.95
CA GLN A 276 13.71 -18.98 7.44
C GLN A 276 14.68 -18.71 6.29
#